data_AF-A0A8J8K7M1-F1
#
_entry.id   AF-A0A8J8K7M1-F1
#
_cell.length_a   1.000
_cell.length_b   1.000
_cell.length_c   1.000
_cell.angle_alpha   90.00
_cell.angle_beta   90.00
_cell.angle_gamma   90.00
#
_symmetry.space_group_name_H-M   'P 1'
#
loop_
_entity.id
_entity.type
_entity.pdbx_description
1 polymer ?
#
loop_
_entity_poly.entity_id
_entity_poly.type
_entity_poly.pdbx_seq_one_letter_code
_entity_poly.pdbx_strand_id
1 'polypeptide(L)'
;MKIFTTKDSNSSLKLLDQEKNVIGELLFSFINGLNDKIYFDDRMYRIKHSGFLWYDKSLIDLNENIILKIDTEKNRLFYFGKNTEFFTIRYKGWWNQKHILYKDDELQLTINYKQKFFGTNNFTVRVENNFDNNLITMFLLYLFNFQISAP
;
A
#
# COMPACT_ATOMS: atom_id res chain seq x y z
N MET A 1 -2.73 17.60 5.24
CA MET A 1 -3.59 16.39 5.30
C MET A 1 -4.05 16.07 3.89
N LYS A 2 -3.96 14.80 3.46
CA LYS A 2 -4.40 14.35 2.13
C LYS A 2 -5.53 13.34 2.31
N ILE A 3 -6.53 13.40 1.45
CA ILE A 3 -7.61 12.42 1.43
C ILE A 3 -7.49 11.67 0.11
N PHE A 4 -7.46 10.35 0.20
CA PHE A 4 -7.48 9.47 -0.95
C PHE A 4 -8.73 8.61 -0.90
N THR A 5 -9.24 8.25 -2.07
CA THR A 5 -10.42 7.40 -2.21
C THR A 5 -10.14 6.31 -3.23
N THR A 6 -10.85 5.18 -3.15
CA THR A 6 -10.73 4.14 -4.16
C THR A 6 -11.87 4.14 -5.14
N LYS A 7 -11.59 3.66 -6.35
CA LYS A 7 -12.64 3.29 -7.29
C LYS A 7 -12.34 1.90 -7.80
N ASP A 8 -13.21 0.98 -7.44
CA ASP A 8 -13.02 -0.44 -7.70
C ASP A 8 -13.77 -0.82 -8.99
N SER A 9 -13.22 -1.79 -9.70
CA SER A 9 -13.80 -2.44 -10.87
C SER A 9 -13.46 -3.93 -10.83
N ASN A 10 -14.01 -4.71 -11.76
CA ASN A 10 -13.77 -6.16 -11.80
C ASN A 10 -12.30 -6.53 -12.07
N SER A 11 -11.51 -5.64 -12.67
CA SER A 11 -10.13 -5.93 -13.07
C SER A 11 -9.09 -5.03 -12.40
N SER A 12 -9.52 -4.01 -11.66
CA SER A 12 -8.60 -3.11 -10.97
C SER A 12 -9.25 -2.27 -9.87
N LEU A 13 -8.41 -1.77 -8.98
CA LEU A 13 -8.72 -0.74 -7.98
C LEU A 13 -7.85 0.48 -8.23
N LYS A 14 -8.49 1.63 -8.46
CA LYS A 14 -7.82 2.92 -8.69
C LYS A 14 -7.76 3.70 -7.39
N LEU A 15 -6.59 4.25 -7.08
CA LEU A 15 -6.41 5.22 -6.01
C LEU A 15 -6.54 6.63 -6.58
N LEU A 16 -7.44 7.40 -6.00
CA LEU A 16 -7.80 8.75 -6.42
C LEU A 16 -7.40 9.77 -5.36
N ASP A 17 -6.90 10.91 -5.78
CA ASP A 17 -6.69 12.08 -4.92
C ASP A 17 -8.00 12.85 -4.65
N GLN A 18 -7.89 14.01 -4.00
CA GLN A 18 -9.03 14.88 -3.66
C GLN A 18 -9.71 15.49 -4.88
N GLU A 19 -8.97 15.66 -5.97
CA GLU A 19 -9.44 16.22 -7.24
C GLU A 19 -9.99 15.13 -8.16
N LYS A 20 -9.97 13.86 -7.71
CA LYS A 20 -10.36 12.65 -8.44
C LYS A 20 -9.39 12.28 -9.57
N ASN A 21 -8.16 12.79 -9.54
CA ASN A 21 -7.12 12.33 -10.44
C ASN A 21 -6.68 10.93 -9.99
N VAL A 22 -6.43 10.05 -10.97
CA VAL A 22 -5.86 8.73 -10.71
C VAL A 22 -4.38 8.92 -10.40
N ILE A 23 -3.98 8.55 -9.20
CA ILE A 23 -2.57 8.63 -8.79
C ILE A 23 -1.87 7.28 -8.81
N GLY A 24 -2.62 6.18 -8.90
CA GLY A 24 -2.07 4.84 -9.06
C GLY A 24 -3.19 3.80 -9.12
N GLU A 25 -2.84 2.59 -9.55
CA GLU A 25 -3.81 1.53 -9.83
C GLU A 25 -3.26 0.16 -9.42
N LEU A 26 -4.07 -0.60 -8.69
CA LEU A 26 -3.85 -2.01 -8.41
C LEU A 26 -4.61 -2.81 -9.46
N LEU A 27 -3.89 -3.52 -10.32
CA LEU A 27 -4.44 -4.39 -11.36
C LEU A 27 -4.58 -5.81 -10.81
N PHE A 28 -5.80 -6.33 -10.83
CA PHE A 28 -6.10 -7.68 -10.38
C PHE A 28 -5.82 -8.68 -11.49
N SER A 29 -5.29 -9.84 -11.12
CA SER A 29 -5.22 -10.98 -12.03
C SER A 29 -6.53 -11.79 -12.00
N PHE A 30 -6.73 -12.67 -12.98
CA PHE A 30 -7.85 -13.61 -13.03
C PHE A 30 -7.98 -14.49 -11.77
N ILE A 31 -6.86 -14.71 -11.06
CA ILE A 31 -6.85 -15.36 -9.76
C ILE A 31 -6.41 -14.30 -8.75
N ASN A 32 -7.39 -13.69 -8.07
CA ASN A 32 -7.15 -12.65 -7.05
C ASN A 32 -6.03 -13.09 -6.09
N GLY A 33 -5.00 -12.27 -5.93
CA GLY A 33 -3.85 -12.54 -5.06
C GLY A 33 -2.68 -13.29 -5.72
N LEU A 34 -2.80 -13.72 -6.98
CA LEU A 34 -1.69 -14.32 -7.75
C LEU A 34 -1.35 -13.39 -8.91
N ASN A 35 -0.13 -12.86 -8.96
CA ASN A 35 0.35 -11.94 -10.01
C ASN A 35 -0.35 -10.58 -10.10
N ASP A 36 -0.91 -10.09 -9.00
CA ASP A 36 -1.41 -8.72 -8.93
C ASP A 36 -0.27 -7.72 -9.19
N LYS A 37 -0.60 -6.61 -9.83
CA LYS A 37 0.38 -5.59 -10.22
C LYS A 37 -0.04 -4.21 -9.79
N ILE A 38 0.92 -3.34 -9.52
CA ILE A 38 0.70 -1.93 -9.25
C ILE A 38 1.20 -1.13 -10.43
N TYR A 39 0.34 -0.29 -11.01
CA TYR A 39 0.72 0.75 -11.95
C TYR A 39 0.79 2.08 -11.23
N PHE A 40 1.95 2.73 -11.28
CA PHE A 40 2.21 3.99 -10.60
C PHE A 40 3.34 4.74 -11.31
N ASP A 41 3.18 6.04 -11.54
CA ASP A 41 4.22 6.91 -12.13
C ASP A 41 4.78 6.36 -13.44
N ASP A 42 3.88 5.95 -14.34
CA ASP A 42 4.17 5.31 -15.63
C ASP A 42 5.04 4.05 -15.56
N ARG A 43 5.06 3.40 -14.40
CA ARG A 43 5.81 2.16 -14.15
C ARG A 43 4.89 1.06 -13.65
N MET A 44 5.26 -0.16 -14.04
CA MET A 44 4.63 -1.37 -13.59
C MET A 44 5.48 -2.06 -12.53
N TYR A 45 4.84 -2.41 -11.43
CA TYR A 45 5.43 -3.19 -10.34
C TYR A 45 4.62 -4.46 -10.14
N ARG A 46 5.29 -5.56 -9.79
CA ARG A 46 4.64 -6.84 -9.52
C ARG A 46 4.63 -7.10 -8.03
N ILE A 47 3.50 -7.59 -7.52
CA ILE A 47 3.42 -8.09 -6.14
C ILE A 47 3.90 -9.54 -6.15
N LYS A 48 5.05 -9.77 -5.52
CA LYS A 48 5.65 -11.10 -5.36
C LYS A 48 5.33 -11.62 -3.97
N HIS A 49 4.66 -12.77 -3.93
CA HIS A 49 4.43 -13.50 -2.70
C HIS A 49 5.57 -14.51 -2.47
N SER A 50 5.91 -14.73 -1.21
CA SER A 50 7.01 -15.57 -0.77
C SER A 50 6.75 -16.12 0.65
N GLY A 51 7.64 -16.99 1.12
CA GLY A 51 7.51 -17.62 2.44
C GLY A 51 6.48 -18.76 2.47
N PHE A 52 6.33 -19.36 3.65
CA PHE A 52 5.30 -20.37 3.89
C PHE A 52 3.91 -19.72 3.82
N LEU A 53 2.95 -20.35 3.13
CA LEU A 53 1.58 -19.83 2.93
C LEU A 53 1.49 -18.42 2.30
N TRP A 54 2.52 -17.97 1.57
CA TRP A 54 2.48 -16.69 0.83
C TRP A 54 2.31 -15.43 1.71
N TYR A 55 2.65 -15.53 2.99
CA TYR A 55 2.50 -14.44 3.96
C TYR A 55 3.44 -13.26 3.71
N ASP A 56 4.64 -13.52 3.18
CA ASP A 56 5.59 -12.47 2.88
C ASP A 56 5.31 -11.93 1.49
N LYS A 57 4.97 -10.64 1.39
CA LYS A 57 4.86 -9.98 0.08
C LYS A 57 5.89 -8.88 -0.09
N SER A 58 6.34 -8.74 -1.33
CA SER A 58 7.29 -7.73 -1.78
C SER A 58 6.78 -7.11 -3.07
N LEU A 59 7.01 -5.82 -3.24
CA LEU A 59 6.79 -5.12 -4.50
C LEU A 59 8.11 -5.10 -5.25
N ILE A 60 8.11 -5.64 -6.48
CA ILE A 60 9.29 -5.70 -7.34
C ILE A 60 9.07 -4.92 -8.63
N ASP A 61 10.13 -4.33 -9.17
CA ASP A 61 10.10 -3.68 -10.48
C ASP A 61 10.21 -4.71 -11.63
N LEU A 62 10.21 -4.22 -12.88
CA LEU A 62 10.35 -5.07 -14.07
C LEU A 62 11.73 -5.73 -14.21
N ASN A 63 12.74 -5.24 -13.50
CA ASN A 63 14.09 -5.80 -13.46
C ASN A 63 14.27 -6.77 -12.28
N GLU A 64 13.18 -7.17 -11.61
CA GLU A 64 13.17 -8.03 -10.43
C GLU A 64 13.85 -7.43 -9.18
N ASN A 65 14.10 -6.11 -9.18
CA ASN A 65 14.57 -5.44 -7.97
C ASN A 65 13.42 -5.27 -6.98
N ILE A 66 13.68 -5.57 -5.71
CA ILE A 66 12.73 -5.29 -4.64
C ILE A 66 12.72 -3.79 -4.38
N ILE A 67 11.53 -3.19 -4.48
CA ILE A 67 11.30 -1.76 -4.22
C ILE A 67 10.70 -1.56 -2.83
N LEU A 68 9.81 -2.47 -2.41
CA LEU A 68 9.15 -2.40 -1.13
C LEU A 68 8.96 -3.79 -0.55
N LYS A 69 9.23 -3.97 0.74
CA LYS A 69 9.02 -5.25 1.44
C LYS A 69 8.40 -5.01 2.80
N ILE A 70 7.39 -5.79 3.15
CA ILE A 70 6.85 -5.81 4.51
C ILE A 70 7.36 -7.05 5.22
N ASP A 71 8.02 -6.85 6.35
CA ASP A 71 8.31 -7.88 7.34
C ASP A 71 7.19 -7.82 8.39
N THR A 72 6.21 -8.70 8.22
CA THR A 72 5.00 -8.74 9.06
C THR A 72 5.32 -9.21 10.47
N GLU A 73 6.29 -10.12 10.64
CA GLU A 73 6.73 -10.63 11.95
C GLU A 73 7.29 -9.50 12.82
N LYS A 74 8.10 -8.62 12.23
CA LYS A 74 8.71 -7.49 12.96
C LYS A 74 7.94 -6.19 12.82
N ASN A 75 6.82 -6.18 12.10
CA ASN A 75 6.04 -4.99 11.74
C ASN A 75 6.91 -3.89 11.10
N ARG A 76 7.70 -4.23 10.08
CA ARG A 76 8.59 -3.29 9.41
C ARG A 76 8.29 -3.17 7.93
N LEU A 77 8.44 -1.96 7.42
CA LEU A 77 8.44 -1.67 5.99
C LEU A 77 9.86 -1.33 5.58
N PHE A 78 10.37 -2.01 4.55
CA PHE A 78 11.62 -1.65 3.88
C PHE A 78 11.28 -0.99 2.55
N TYR A 79 11.91 0.16 2.30
CA TYR A 79 11.85 0.85 1.02
C TYR A 79 13.25 0.91 0.42
N PHE A 80 13.38 0.43 -0.82
CA PHE A 80 14.63 0.37 -1.56
C PHE A 80 14.59 1.39 -2.70
N GLY A 81 14.58 2.68 -2.33
CA GLY A 81 14.68 3.80 -3.27
C GLY A 81 16.14 4.12 -3.58
N LYS A 82 16.45 5.42 -3.71
CA LYS A 82 17.84 5.90 -3.85
C LYS A 82 18.73 5.46 -2.68
N ASN A 83 18.15 5.47 -1.48
CA ASN A 83 18.73 4.90 -0.27
C ASN A 83 17.78 3.84 0.27
N THR A 84 18.31 2.85 0.98
CA THR A 84 17.48 1.92 1.75
C THR A 84 16.97 2.61 3.01
N GLU A 85 15.65 2.60 3.19
CA GLU A 85 14.98 3.14 4.36
C GLU A 85 14.16 2.05 5.03
N PHE A 86 14.07 2.12 6.36
CA PHE A 86 13.22 1.22 7.14
C PHE A 86 12.24 2.03 7.99
N PHE A 87 11.04 1.49 8.13
CA PHE A 87 9.98 2.10 8.91
C PHE A 87 9.36 1.07 9.83
N THR A 88 9.01 1.48 11.04
CA THR A 88 8.20 0.67 11.96
C THR A 88 6.73 0.94 11.68
N ILE A 89 5.96 -0.12 11.47
CA ILE A 89 4.52 -0.09 11.28
C ILE A 89 3.85 -0.35 12.63
N ARG A 90 2.89 0.49 13.01
CA ARG A 90 1.97 0.22 14.12
C ARG A 90 0.55 0.17 13.61
N TYR A 91 -0.18 -0.87 14.00
CA TYR A 91 -1.59 -1.07 13.68
C TYR A 91 -2.47 -0.80 14.90
N LYS A 92 -3.63 -0.17 14.70
CA LYS A 92 -4.67 -0.01 15.74
C LYS A 92 -6.07 -0.21 15.16
N GLY A 93 -6.88 -1.03 15.84
CA GLY A 93 -8.32 -1.16 15.65
C GLY A 93 -8.73 -2.05 14.47
N TRP A 94 -9.80 -2.84 14.65
CA TRP A 94 -10.30 -3.78 13.63
C TRP A 94 -11.20 -3.11 12.59
N TRP A 95 -12.17 -2.29 13.04
CA TRP A 95 -13.20 -1.64 12.18
C TRP A 95 -12.77 -0.29 11.61
N ASN A 96 -12.01 0.49 12.38
CA ASN A 96 -11.39 1.74 11.95
C ASN A 96 -9.89 1.53 12.02
N GLN A 97 -9.36 0.89 10.98
CA GLN A 97 -7.96 0.49 10.96
C GLN A 97 -7.09 1.73 10.82
N LYS A 98 -6.11 1.84 11.71
CA LYS A 98 -5.12 2.90 11.67
C LYS A 98 -3.75 2.29 11.50
N HIS A 99 -3.09 2.60 10.38
CA HIS A 99 -1.70 2.27 10.13
C HIS A 99 -0.84 3.51 10.37
N ILE A 100 0.22 3.36 11.15
CA ILE A 100 1.11 4.45 11.52
C ILE A 100 2.53 4.03 11.18
N LEU A 101 3.25 4.84 10.41
CA LEU A 101 4.64 4.60 10.05
C LEU A 101 5.54 5.56 10.83
N TYR A 102 6.57 4.98 11.42
CA TYR A 102 7.63 5.70 12.11
C TYR A 102 8.97 5.43 11.44
N LYS A 103 9.83 6.44 11.38
CA LYS A 103 11.25 6.32 11.01
C LYS A 103 12.06 6.89 12.16
N ASP A 104 12.98 6.11 12.71
CA ASP A 104 13.81 6.53 13.85
C ASP A 104 12.98 7.12 15.01
N ASP A 105 11.86 6.45 15.34
CA ASP A 105 10.84 6.85 16.32
C ASP A 105 10.06 8.15 16.01
N GLU A 106 10.36 8.83 14.91
CA GLU A 106 9.60 9.98 14.42
C GLU A 106 8.42 9.54 13.56
N LEU A 107 7.24 10.12 13.83
CA LEU A 107 6.03 9.88 13.05
C LEU A 107 6.19 10.44 11.63
N GLN A 108 6.02 9.59 10.61
CA GLN A 108 6.10 9.98 9.20
C GLN A 108 4.72 10.01 8.53
N LEU A 109 3.91 8.99 8.83
CA LEU A 109 2.64 8.78 8.14
C LEU A 109 1.60 8.21 9.09
N THR A 110 0.39 8.74 9.02
CA THR A 110 -0.80 8.12 9.60
C THR A 110 -1.83 7.90 8.50
N ILE A 111 -2.25 6.65 8.34
CA ILE A 111 -3.31 6.23 7.43
C ILE A 111 -4.48 5.78 8.28
N ASN A 112 -5.61 6.47 8.15
CA ASN A 112 -6.87 6.02 8.71
C ASN A 112 -7.71 5.43 7.59
N TYR A 113 -8.04 4.16 7.74
CA TYR A 113 -8.90 3.42 6.85
C TYR A 113 -10.28 3.27 7.48
N LYS A 114 -11.32 3.64 6.74
CA LYS A 114 -12.70 3.41 7.12
C LYS A 114 -13.37 2.56 6.05
N GLN A 115 -13.50 1.27 6.35
CA GLN A 115 -14.24 0.34 5.51
C GLN A 115 -15.72 0.70 5.53
N LYS A 116 -16.37 0.69 4.37
CA LYS A 116 -17.83 0.83 4.27
C LYS A 116 -18.43 -0.49 3.83
N PHE A 117 -19.59 -0.85 4.40
CA PHE A 117 -20.38 -2.01 3.97
C PHE A 117 -20.94 -1.85 2.55
N PHE A 118 -21.17 -0.61 2.11
CA PHE A 118 -21.60 -0.29 0.75
C PHE A 118 -20.89 0.98 0.26
N GLY A 119 -20.40 0.95 -0.98
CA GLY A 119 -19.76 2.08 -1.66
C GLY A 119 -18.24 2.15 -1.50
N THR A 120 -17.67 3.28 -1.94
CA THR A 120 -16.22 3.52 -1.97
C THR A 120 -15.58 3.55 -0.58
N ASN A 121 -14.45 2.84 -0.47
CA ASN A 121 -13.55 2.89 0.66
C ASN A 121 -12.75 4.21 0.68
N ASN A 122 -12.62 4.81 1.86
CA ASN A 122 -11.96 6.10 2.03
C ASN A 122 -10.74 5.99 2.94
N PHE A 123 -9.67 6.69 2.56
CA PHE A 123 -8.41 6.75 3.29
C PHE A 123 -8.12 8.21 3.62
N THR A 124 -7.95 8.48 4.90
CA THR A 124 -7.43 9.78 5.33
C THR A 124 -5.97 9.60 5.69
N VAL A 125 -5.11 10.25 4.92
CA VAL A 125 -3.66 10.16 5.06
C VAL A 125 -3.14 11.48 5.61
N ARG A 126 -2.57 11.41 6.80
CA ARG A 126 -1.82 12.51 7.37
C ARG A 126 -0.35 12.23 7.17
N VAL A 127 0.28 13.10 6.40
CA VAL A 127 1.70 13.09 6.10
C VAL A 127 2.36 14.11 7.01
N GLU A 128 3.42 13.70 7.69
CA GLU A 128 4.31 14.59 8.45
C GLU A 128 5.63 14.76 7.68
N ASN A 129 6.40 15.81 7.98
CA ASN A 129 7.80 15.97 7.55
C ASN A 129 8.10 15.83 6.03
N ASN A 130 7.20 16.26 5.13
CA ASN A 130 7.38 16.17 3.67
C ASN A 130 7.67 14.74 3.17
N PHE A 131 7.10 13.72 3.83
CA PHE A 131 7.27 12.32 3.45
C PHE A 131 6.94 12.04 1.97
N ASP A 132 7.68 11.12 1.35
CA ASP A 132 7.63 10.81 -0.09
C ASP A 132 6.23 10.32 -0.53
N ASN A 133 5.62 11.06 -1.46
CA ASN A 133 4.30 10.73 -2.02
C ASN A 133 4.30 9.42 -2.81
N ASN A 134 5.43 9.02 -3.40
CA ASN A 134 5.54 7.78 -4.15
C ASN A 134 5.46 6.58 -3.21
N LEU A 135 6.18 6.63 -2.10
CA LEU A 135 6.13 5.61 -1.05
C LEU A 135 4.73 5.50 -0.45
N ILE A 136 4.06 6.64 -0.20
CA ILE A 136 2.67 6.66 0.28
C ILE A 136 1.75 5.92 -0.68
N THR A 137 1.82 6.24 -1.98
CA THR A 137 0.96 5.63 -3.00
C THR A 137 1.20 4.13 -3.11
N MET A 138 2.47 3.70 -3.21
CA MET A 138 2.82 2.28 -3.27
C MET A 138 2.37 1.53 -2.01
N PHE A 139 2.57 2.11 -0.83
CA PHE A 139 2.19 1.50 0.42
C PHE A 139 0.65 1.40 0.57
N LEU A 140 -0.10 2.41 0.15
CA LEU A 140 -1.57 2.35 0.11
C LEU A 140 -2.07 1.23 -0.82
N LEU A 141 -1.58 1.20 -2.07
CA LEU A 141 -1.89 0.15 -3.06
C LEU A 141 -1.53 -1.25 -2.56
N TYR A 142 -0.42 -1.37 -1.85
CA TYR A 142 -0.03 -2.60 -1.19
C TYR A 142 -0.99 -3.00 -0.05
N LEU A 143 -1.40 -2.06 0.80
CA LEU A 143 -2.38 -2.33 1.88
C LEU A 143 -3.72 -2.81 1.33
N PHE A 144 -4.18 -2.24 0.21
CA PHE A 144 -5.39 -2.73 -0.48
C PHE A 144 -5.28 -4.18 -0.90
N ASN A 145 -4.15 -4.55 -1.51
CA ASN A 145 -3.92 -5.93 -1.90
C ASN A 145 -3.95 -6.87 -0.69
N PHE A 146 -3.39 -6.46 0.45
CA PHE A 146 -3.43 -7.26 1.68
C PHE A 146 -4.85 -7.48 2.20
N GLN A 147 -5.70 -6.46 2.17
CA GLN A 147 -7.09 -6.57 2.64
C GLN A 147 -7.99 -7.38 1.70
N ILE A 148 -7.76 -7.32 0.38
CA ILE A 148 -8.53 -8.08 -0.62
C ILE A 148 -8.13 -9.57 -0.62
N SER A 149 -6.87 -9.90 -0.28
CA SER A 149 -6.39 -11.29 -0.20
C SER A 149 -6.63 -11.98 1.14
N ALA A 150 -7.22 -11.31 2.13
CA ALA A 150 -7.55 -11.93 3.41
C ALA A 150 -8.86 -12.76 3.24
N PRO A 151 -8.84 -14.08 3.54
CA PRO A 151 -10.03 -14.94 3.41
C PRO A 151 -11.16 -14.55 4.36
#